data_AF-A0AAU5YYT8-F1
#
_entry.id   AF-A0AAU5YYT8-F1
#
_cell.length_a   1.000
_cell.length_b   1.000
_cell.length_c   1.000
_cell.angle_alpha   90.00
_cell.angle_beta   90.00
_cell.angle_gamma   90.00
#
_symmetry.space_group_name_H-M   'P 1'
#
loop_
_entity.id
_entity.type
_entity.pdbx_description
1 polymer ?
#
loop_
_entity_poly.entity_id
_entity_poly.type
_entity_poly.pdbx_seq_one_letter_code
_entity_poly.pdbx_strand_id
1 'polypeptide(L)'
;MVFVQNDDPTGNQVVAYRRSADGTLQQAGTYPTGGRGGTLNGAIVDRLASQGSLTYDKAHRTLYAVNAGSNTVTVFGVAGDRLIRRQVINSGGTFPVSVTVHGQRSTS
;
A
#
# COMPACT_ATOMS: atom_id res chain seq x y z
N MET A 1 -4.33 4.90 15.91
CA MET A 1 -3.57 5.46 14.77
C MET A 1 -4.32 5.14 13.50
N VAL A 2 -4.22 6.02 12.51
CA VAL A 2 -4.68 5.78 11.13
C VAL A 2 -3.46 5.92 10.24
N PHE A 3 -3.29 5.01 9.30
CA PHE A 3 -2.21 5.07 8.32
C PHE A 3 -2.82 5.19 6.93
N VAL A 4 -2.26 6.09 6.12
CA VAL A 4 -2.71 6.37 4.76
C VAL A 4 -1.50 6.32 3.85
N GLN A 5 -1.62 5.62 2.73
CA GLN A 5 -0.59 5.60 1.69
C GLN A 5 -0.96 6.64 0.61
N ASN A 6 0.03 7.39 0.11
CA ASN A 6 -0.24 8.47 -0.88
C ASN A 6 -0.13 8.01 -2.35
N ASP A 7 0.38 6.80 -2.59
CA ASP A 7 0.55 6.19 -3.91
C ASP A 7 1.33 7.06 -4.93
N ASP A 8 2.24 7.91 -4.45
CA ASP A 8 3.03 8.79 -5.32
C ASP A 8 3.95 7.97 -6.25
N PRO A 9 3.84 8.11 -7.58
CA PRO A 9 4.61 7.34 -8.54
C PRO A 9 6.10 7.74 -8.59
N THR A 10 6.46 8.88 -8.04
CA THR A 10 7.85 9.35 -7.92
C THR A 10 8.49 8.92 -6.61
N GLY A 11 7.69 8.71 -5.56
CA GLY A 11 8.15 8.19 -4.28
C GLY A 11 6.99 8.01 -3.30
N ASN A 12 6.55 6.77 -3.12
CA ASN A 12 5.42 6.44 -2.28
C ASN A 12 5.73 6.68 -0.79
N GLN A 13 4.73 7.14 -0.04
CA GLN A 13 4.86 7.47 1.37
C GLN A 13 3.65 6.99 2.16
N VAL A 14 3.90 6.64 3.43
CA VAL A 14 2.85 6.40 4.43
C VAL A 14 2.77 7.60 5.36
N VAL A 15 1.58 8.16 5.49
CA VAL A 15 1.26 9.22 6.44
C VAL A 15 0.56 8.59 7.65
N ALA A 16 1.10 8.82 8.84
CA ALA A 16 0.51 8.40 10.10
C ALA A 16 -0.29 9.54 10.72
N TYR A 17 -1.47 9.22 11.24
CA TYR A 17 -2.34 10.14 11.95
C TYR A 17 -2.68 9.61 13.35
N ARG A 18 -2.64 10.50 14.34
CA ARG A 18 -3.28 10.28 15.64
C ARG A 18 -4.77 10.61 15.47
N ARG A 19 -5.63 9.68 15.88
CA ARG A 19 -7.07 9.89 15.92
C ARG A 19 -7.48 10.19 17.35
N SER A 20 -8.04 11.38 17.57
CA SER A 20 -8.59 11.80 18.86
C SER A 20 -9.92 11.11 19.14
N ALA A 21 -10.40 11.19 20.38
CA ALA A 21 -11.67 10.57 20.79
C ALA A 21 -12.88 11.17 20.06
N ASP A 22 -12.81 12.44 19.68
CA ASP A 22 -13.80 13.15 18.85
C ASP A 22 -13.73 12.79 17.36
N GLY A 23 -12.79 11.93 16.96
CA GLY A 23 -12.59 11.48 15.59
C GLY A 23 -11.68 12.38 14.74
N THR A 24 -11.20 13.51 15.26
CA THR A 24 -10.26 14.38 14.54
C THR A 24 -8.94 13.66 14.27
N LEU A 25 -8.33 13.94 13.11
CA LEU A 25 -7.06 13.36 12.69
C LEU A 25 -5.96 14.43 12.74
N GLN A 26 -4.94 14.18 13.55
CA GLN A 26 -3.73 14.98 13.59
C GLN A 26 -2.59 14.20 12.94
N GLN A 27 -1.95 14.78 11.92
CA GLN A 27 -0.79 14.16 11.27
C GLN A 27 0.36 14.03 12.28
N ALA A 28 0.88 12.81 12.40
CA ALA A 28 1.96 12.45 13.32
C ALA A 28 3.31 12.35 12.60
N GLY A 29 3.31 11.99 11.31
CA GLY A 29 4.52 11.92 10.51
C GLY A 29 4.27 11.35 9.11
N THR A 30 5.25 11.55 8.23
CA THR A 30 5.27 11.02 6.87
C THR A 30 6.53 10.20 6.68
N TYR A 31 6.38 8.98 6.16
CA TYR A 31 7.45 7.98 6.12
C TYR A 31 7.63 7.48 4.69
N PRO A 32 8.81 7.67 4.07
CA PRO A 32 9.05 7.17 2.72
C PRO A 32 9.12 5.65 2.72
N THR A 33 8.38 5.01 1.82
CA THR A 33 8.42 3.55 1.67
C THR A 33 9.73 3.07 1.05
N GLY A 34 10.39 3.93 0.26
CA GLY A 34 11.55 3.58 -0.53
C GLY A 34 11.20 2.96 -1.89
N GLY A 35 9.91 2.85 -2.22
CA GLY A 35 9.43 2.43 -3.54
C GLY A 35 8.55 3.49 -4.20
N ARG A 36 7.96 3.13 -5.34
CA ARG A 36 7.07 4.00 -6.14
C ARG A 36 5.63 3.49 -6.12
N GLY A 37 4.68 4.41 -6.05
CA GLY A 37 3.25 4.12 -6.19
C GLY A 37 2.90 3.77 -7.63
N GLY A 38 1.71 3.21 -7.84
CA GLY A 38 1.25 2.84 -9.19
C GLY A 38 0.74 4.05 -9.97
N THR A 39 1.09 4.15 -11.26
CA THR A 39 0.45 5.11 -12.19
C THR A 39 -0.80 4.48 -12.81
N LEU A 40 -1.93 5.20 -12.80
CA LEU A 40 -3.17 4.79 -13.45
C LEU A 40 -3.09 4.96 -14.98
N ASN A 41 -2.47 4.02 -15.70
CA ASN A 41 -2.67 3.88 -17.15
C ASN A 41 -3.61 2.68 -17.41
N GLY A 42 -4.92 2.93 -17.40
CA GLY A 42 -5.94 1.97 -17.85
C GLY A 42 -6.69 1.14 -16.81
N ALA A 43 -6.34 1.20 -15.52
CA ALA A 43 -7.05 0.47 -14.46
C ALA A 43 -8.09 1.35 -13.76
N ILE A 44 -9.26 1.53 -14.38
CA ILE A 44 -10.41 2.21 -13.73
C ILE A 44 -11.04 1.33 -12.62
N VAL A 45 -10.64 0.06 -12.48
CA VAL A 45 -11.32 -0.88 -11.57
C VAL A 45 -10.73 -0.92 -10.15
N ASP A 46 -9.47 -0.50 -9.91
CA ASP A 46 -8.78 -0.91 -8.68
C ASP A 46 -8.29 0.23 -7.76
N ARG A 47 -8.89 1.42 -7.85
CA ARG A 47 -8.74 2.40 -6.76
C ARG A 47 -9.37 1.90 -5.45
N LEU A 48 -10.23 0.88 -5.51
CA LEU A 48 -10.78 0.21 -4.34
C LEU A 48 -9.78 -0.72 -3.62
N ALA A 49 -8.69 -1.17 -4.26
CA ALA A 49 -7.55 -1.82 -3.57
C ALA A 49 -6.50 -0.85 -3.02
N SER A 50 -6.71 0.47 -3.08
CA SER A 50 -5.96 1.40 -2.21
C SER A 50 -6.19 1.12 -0.71
N GLN A 51 -7.22 0.32 -0.37
CA GLN A 51 -7.42 -0.27 0.96
C GLN A 51 -6.76 -1.65 1.14
N GLY A 52 -6.18 -2.25 0.09
CA GLY A 52 -5.47 -3.53 0.12
C GLY A 52 -3.94 -3.41 0.04
N SER A 53 -3.40 -2.22 -0.29
CA SER A 53 -1.96 -1.96 -0.38
C SER A 53 -1.27 -1.76 0.97
N LEU A 54 -2.05 -1.53 2.04
CA LEU A 54 -1.55 -1.25 3.37
C LEU A 54 -2.18 -2.19 4.42
N THR A 55 -1.39 -3.10 4.97
CA THR A 55 -1.86 -4.08 5.95
C THR A 55 -1.14 -3.90 7.28
N TYR A 56 -1.90 -3.72 8.36
CA TYR A 56 -1.35 -3.62 9.72
C TYR A 56 -1.56 -4.93 10.50
N ASP A 57 -0.46 -5.59 10.81
CA ASP A 57 -0.41 -6.70 11.74
C ASP A 57 -0.21 -6.17 13.17
N LYS A 58 -1.28 -6.22 13.96
CA LYS A 58 -1.29 -5.78 15.35
C LYS A 58 -0.45 -6.68 16.26
N ALA A 59 -0.39 -7.98 15.99
CA ALA A 59 0.31 -8.94 16.84
C ALA A 59 1.83 -8.71 16.79
N HIS A 60 2.35 -8.44 15.59
CA HIS A 60 3.77 -8.19 15.39
C HIS A 60 4.16 -6.70 15.34
N ARG A 61 3.16 -5.80 15.44
CA ARG A 61 3.33 -4.35 15.30
C ARG A 61 4.05 -4.00 13.99
N THR A 62 3.59 -4.61 12.91
CA THR A 62 4.21 -4.49 11.57
C THR A 62 3.20 -3.93 10.59
N LEU A 63 3.62 -2.96 9.79
CA LEU A 63 2.83 -2.37 8.71
C LEU A 63 3.49 -2.69 7.37
N TYR A 64 2.75 -3.33 6.48
CA TYR A 64 3.18 -3.68 5.12
C TYR A 64 2.59 -2.66 4.14
N ALA A 65 3.44 -2.08 3.29
CA ALA A 65 3.08 -1.08 2.30
C ALA A 65 3.51 -1.54 0.90
N VAL A 66 2.56 -1.67 -0.03
CA VAL A 66 2.82 -2.11 -1.41
C VAL A 66 3.22 -0.91 -2.28
N ASN A 67 4.32 -1.06 -3.02
CA ASN A 67 4.82 -0.09 -3.98
C ASN A 67 4.66 -0.66 -5.40
N ALA A 68 3.47 -0.50 -5.96
CA ALA A 68 3.13 -1.09 -7.25
C ALA A 68 4.02 -0.59 -8.40
N GLY A 69 4.40 0.69 -8.41
CA GLY A 69 5.24 1.26 -9.47
C GLY A 69 6.70 0.81 -9.45
N SER A 70 7.16 0.22 -8.35
CA SER A 70 8.50 -0.36 -8.24
C SER A 70 8.50 -1.87 -7.97
N ASN A 71 7.34 -2.53 -7.98
CA ASN A 71 7.20 -3.96 -7.72
C ASN A 71 7.86 -4.41 -6.40
N THR A 72 7.66 -3.62 -5.33
CA THR A 72 8.23 -3.93 -4.01
C THR A 72 7.18 -3.84 -2.90
N VAL A 73 7.43 -4.49 -1.78
CA VAL A 73 6.71 -4.30 -0.51
C VAL A 73 7.69 -3.75 0.52
N THR A 74 7.27 -2.70 1.22
CA THR A 74 8.00 -2.15 2.35
C THR A 74 7.43 -2.69 3.66
N VAL A 75 8.31 -3.11 4.56
CA VAL A 75 7.98 -3.55 5.92
C VAL A 75 8.38 -2.45 6.90
N PHE A 76 7.41 -1.95 7.65
CA PHE A 76 7.64 -1.01 8.75
C PHE A 76 7.36 -1.67 10.11
N GLY A 77 8.22 -1.42 11.09
CA GLY A 77 7.89 -1.62 12.50
C GLY A 77 7.13 -0.40 13.04
N VAL A 78 6.09 -0.65 13.84
CA VAL A 78 5.25 0.40 14.44
C VAL A 78 5.63 0.62 15.91
N ALA A 79 6.27 1.75 16.18
CA ALA A 79 6.71 2.19 17.50
C ALA A 79 5.90 3.42 17.93
N GLY A 80 4.78 3.20 18.63
CA GLY A 80 3.84 4.26 18.97
C GLY A 80 3.17 4.83 17.72
N ASP A 81 3.40 6.12 17.46
CA ASP A 81 2.95 6.83 16.27
C ASP A 81 4.05 6.98 15.20
N ARG A 82 5.18 6.30 15.40
CA ARG A 82 6.31 6.29 14.47
C ARG A 82 6.41 4.98 13.69
N LEU A 83 6.76 5.12 12.41
CA LEU A 83 7.12 3.99 11.55
C LEU A 83 8.63 3.93 11.39
N ILE A 84 9.18 2.72 11.51
CA ILE A 84 10.60 2.44 11.29
C ILE A 84 10.69 1.48 10.11
N ARG A 85 11.23 1.94 8.97
CA ARG A 85 11.41 1.07 7.81
C ARG A 85 12.42 -0.02 8.16
N ARG A 86 11.99 -1.27 8.07
CA ARG A 86 12.83 -2.45 8.33
C ARG A 86 13.42 -3.00 7.05
N GLN A 87 12.58 -3.17 6.03
CA GLN A 87 12.96 -3.81 4.77
C GLN A 87 12.18 -3.23 3.60
N VAL A 88 12.77 -3.34 2.41
CA VAL A 88 12.09 -3.19 1.12
C VAL A 88 12.42 -4.46 0.33
N ILE A 89 11.39 -5.20 -0.07
CA ILE A 89 11.52 -6.54 -0.64
C ILE A 89 10.86 -6.52 -2.01
N ASN A 90 11.49 -7.15 -3.01
CA ASN A 90 10.85 -7.37 -4.31
C ASN A 90 9.60 -8.24 -4.12
N SER A 91 8.45 -7.80 -4.64
CA SER A 91 7.21 -8.57 -4.53
C SER A 91 7.15 -9.72 -5.55
N GLY A 92 8.05 -9.73 -6.53
CA GLY A 92 8.02 -10.67 -7.65
C GLY A 92 6.93 -10.37 -8.68
N GLY A 93 6.11 -9.32 -8.47
CA GLY A 93 5.18 -8.83 -9.47
C GLY A 93 5.92 -8.09 -10.58
N THR A 94 5.58 -8.36 -11.83
CA THR A 94 5.84 -7.44 -12.94
C THR A 94 4.48 -7.11 -13.51
N PHE A 95 4.01 -5.87 -13.32
CA PHE A 95 2.85 -5.38 -14.07
C PHE A 95 3.20 -5.47 -15.59
N PRO A 96 2.50 -6.22 -16.47
CA PRO A 96 1.37 -7.13 -16.28
C PRO A 96 1.60 -8.61 -16.75
N VAL A 97 0.77 -9.55 -16.25
CA VAL A 97 0.17 -10.61 -17.08
C VAL A 97 -1.34 -10.39 -17.12
N SER A 98 -1.88 -10.38 -18.33
CA SER A 98 -3.28 -10.13 -18.67
C SER A 98 -4.29 -10.88 -17.78
N VAL A 99 -5.32 -10.17 -17.35
CA VAL A 99 -6.62 -10.80 -17.03
C VAL A 99 -7.21 -11.26 -18.36
N THR A 100 -6.97 -12.51 -18.75
CA THR A 100 -7.87 -13.17 -19.69
C THR A 100 -9.04 -13.69 -18.88
N VAL A 101 -10.18 -13.01 -18.97
CA VAL A 101 -11.47 -13.65 -18.70
C VAL A 101 -11.64 -14.70 -19.79
N HIS A 102 -11.30 -15.94 -19.49
CA HIS A 102 -11.82 -17.06 -20.26
C HIS A 102 -13.29 -17.20 -19.86
N GLY A 103 -14.17 -16.52 -20.60
CA GLY A 103 -15.56 -16.93 -20.66
C GLY A 103 -15.59 -18.32 -21.26
N GLN A 104 -15.75 -19.35 -20.42
CA GLN A 104 -16.17 -20.65 -20.92
C GLN A 104 -17.60 -20.49 -21.44
N ARG A 105 -17.74 -20.28 -22.75
CA ARG A 105 -18.93 -20.67 -23.48
C ARG A 105 -18.64 -22.05 -24.06
N SER A 106 -18.95 -23.10 -23.30
CA SER A 106 -19.09 -24.42 -23.93
C SER A 106 -20.44 -24.44 -24.63
N THR A 107 -20.41 -24.27 -25.95
CA THR A 107 -21.42 -24.86 -26.82
C THR A 107 -20.87 -26.19 -27.29
N SER A 108 -21.48 -27.27 -26.85
CA SER A 108 -21.63 -28.49 -27.64
C SER A 108 -22.98 -29.11 -27.34
#